data_AF-A0A1X6P4M3-F1
#
_entry.id   AF-A0A1X6P4M3-F1
#
_cell.length_a   1.000
_cell.length_b   1.000
_cell.length_c   1.000
_cell.angle_alpha   90.00
_cell.angle_beta   90.00
_cell.angle_gamma   90.00
#
_symmetry.space_group_name_H-M   'P 1'
#
loop_
_entity.id
_entity.type
_entity.pdbx_description
1 polymer ?
#
loop_
_entity_poly.entity_id
_entity_poly.type
_entity_poly.pdbx_seq_one_letter_code
_entity_poly.pdbx_strand_id
1 'polypeptide(L)'
;MPLSPASVEAGLVEVREVLGTMFGSSAENRDIGITGDVSLVDVDGPFVTLRLSGRFWHKRTDVMSRVATYLQSRIPEIADVTVEHPDQLDEHAT
;
A
#
# COMPACT_ATOMS: atom_id res chain seq x y z
N MET A 1 3.17 11.85 -13.71
CA MET A 1 1.69 11.80 -13.73
C MET A 1 1.20 12.81 -12.70
N PRO A 2 0.17 13.64 -12.98
CA PRO A 2 -0.35 14.59 -11.99
C PRO A 2 -1.00 13.83 -10.83
N LEU A 3 -1.03 14.44 -9.63
CA LEU A 3 -1.70 13.83 -8.49
C LEU A 3 -3.23 13.87 -8.66
N SER A 4 -3.85 12.69 -8.63
CA SER A 4 -5.30 12.51 -8.60
C SER A 4 -5.63 11.14 -7.98
N PRO A 5 -6.85 10.94 -7.44
CA PRO A 5 -7.27 9.64 -6.92
C PRO A 5 -7.05 8.50 -7.93
N ALA A 6 -7.44 8.70 -9.19
CA ALA A 6 -7.25 7.70 -10.26
C ALA A 6 -5.78 7.39 -10.53
N SER A 7 -4.91 8.40 -10.46
CA SER A 7 -3.46 8.22 -10.62
C SER A 7 -2.84 7.44 -9.47
N VAL A 8 -3.30 7.69 -8.24
CA VAL A 8 -2.88 6.92 -7.05
C VAL A 8 -3.37 5.48 -7.15
N GLU A 9 -4.63 5.26 -7.50
CA GLU A 9 -5.20 3.92 -7.71
C GLU A 9 -4.43 3.13 -8.77
N ALA A 10 -4.09 3.76 -9.91
CA ALA A 10 -3.26 3.14 -10.92
C ALA A 10 -1.88 2.75 -10.36
N GLY A 11 -1.25 3.64 -9.58
CA GLY A 11 0.01 3.35 -8.90
C GLY A 11 -0.10 2.20 -7.88
N LEU A 12 -1.23 2.07 -7.19
CA LEU A 12 -1.50 0.95 -6.28
C LEU A 12 -1.67 -0.37 -7.03
N VAL A 13 -2.29 -0.36 -8.22
CA VAL A 13 -2.36 -1.56 -9.07
C VAL A 13 -0.95 -1.99 -9.48
N GLU A 14 -0.14 -1.05 -9.98
CA GLU A 14 1.24 -1.34 -10.39
C GLU A 14 2.09 -1.85 -9.22
N VAL A 15 1.98 -1.24 -8.02
CA VAL A 15 2.79 -1.64 -6.86
C VAL A 15 2.46 -3.05 -6.38
N ARG A 16 1.20 -3.50 -6.51
CA ARG A 16 0.78 -4.87 -6.16
C ARG A 16 1.37 -5.91 -7.11
N GLU A 17 1.61 -5.54 -8.37
CA GLU A 17 2.29 -6.41 -9.33
C GLU A 17 3.80 -6.42 -9.06
N VAL A 18 4.40 -5.25 -8.87
CA VAL A 18 5.85 -5.10 -8.63
C VAL A 18 6.27 -5.73 -7.29
N LEU A 19 5.45 -5.56 -6.25
CA LEU A 19 5.68 -6.11 -4.91
C LEU A 19 4.83 -7.35 -4.64
N GLY A 20 4.41 -8.10 -5.67
CA GLY A 20 3.43 -9.19 -5.54
C GLY A 20 3.81 -10.32 -4.58
N THR A 21 5.10 -10.47 -4.25
CA THR A 21 5.56 -11.38 -3.19
C THR A 21 5.12 -10.96 -1.78
N MET A 22 4.83 -9.66 -1.56
CA MET A 22 4.41 -9.11 -0.27
C MET A 22 2.89 -9.14 -0.07
N PHE A 23 2.13 -9.00 -1.16
CA PHE A 23 0.67 -8.90 -1.17
C PHE A 23 -0.03 -10.25 -1.40
N GLY A 24 0.71 -11.35 -1.40
CA GLY A 24 0.12 -12.67 -1.63
C GLY A 24 -0.44 -12.86 -3.04
N SER A 25 0.05 -12.12 -4.03
CA SER A 25 -0.50 -12.12 -5.40
C SER A 25 -0.45 -13.51 -6.07
N SER A 26 0.53 -14.35 -5.71
CA SER A 26 0.66 -15.73 -6.18
C SER A 26 -0.29 -16.69 -5.47
N ALA A 27 -0.84 -17.68 -6.19
CA ALA A 27 -1.70 -18.72 -5.61
C ALA A 27 -1.02 -19.46 -4.43
N GLU A 28 0.27 -19.71 -4.55
CA GLU A 28 1.10 -20.35 -3.52
C GLU A 28 1.20 -19.52 -2.23
N ASN A 29 1.16 -18.18 -2.33
CA ASN A 29 1.16 -17.29 -1.16
C ASN A 29 -0.21 -17.26 -0.46
N ARG A 30 -1.30 -17.37 -1.24
CA ARG A 30 -2.67 -17.47 -0.71
C ARG A 30 -2.90 -18.79 0.00
N ASP A 31 -2.34 -19.88 -0.51
CA ASP A 31 -2.42 -21.21 0.10
C ASP A 31 -1.75 -21.28 1.49
N ILE A 32 -0.77 -20.41 1.76
CA ILE A 32 -0.15 -20.27 3.09
C ILE A 32 -0.73 -19.11 3.93
N GLY A 33 -1.82 -18.47 3.46
CA GLY A 33 -2.58 -17.47 4.21
C GLY A 33 -2.05 -16.04 4.14
N ILE A 34 -1.25 -15.68 3.12
CA ILE A 34 -0.88 -14.29 2.84
C ILE A 34 -2.00 -13.66 2.00
N THR A 35 -2.64 -12.63 2.54
CA THR A 35 -3.81 -11.94 1.95
C THR A 35 -3.69 -10.42 2.01
N GLY A 36 -2.47 -9.91 2.16
CA GLY A 36 -2.19 -8.49 2.28
C GLY A 36 -2.72 -7.69 1.09
N ASP A 37 -3.39 -6.57 1.36
CA ASP A 37 -3.95 -5.66 0.34
C ASP A 37 -3.77 -4.19 0.78
N VAL A 38 -3.65 -3.29 -0.20
CA VAL A 38 -3.50 -1.84 0.02
C VAL A 38 -4.48 -1.04 -0.84
N SER A 39 -5.43 -0.35 -0.21
CA SER A 39 -6.46 0.42 -0.90
C SER A 39 -6.30 1.92 -0.65
N LEU A 40 -6.75 2.74 -1.60
CA LEU A 40 -6.85 4.19 -1.42
C LEU A 40 -8.02 4.50 -0.49
N VAL A 41 -7.82 5.42 0.47
CA VAL A 41 -8.87 5.96 1.33
C VAL A 41 -9.19 7.39 0.94
N ASP A 42 -8.17 8.24 0.86
CA ASP A 42 -8.36 9.65 0.53
C ASP A 42 -7.12 10.27 -0.12
N VAL A 43 -7.34 11.36 -0.86
CA VAL A 43 -6.30 12.24 -1.39
C VAL A 43 -6.70 13.68 -1.08
N ASP A 44 -5.99 14.29 -0.13
CA ASP A 44 -6.18 15.69 0.27
C ASP A 44 -4.94 16.51 -0.07
N GLY A 45 -5.03 17.31 -1.14
CA GLY A 45 -3.88 18.06 -1.65
C GLY A 45 -2.70 17.12 -1.94
N PRO A 46 -1.51 17.34 -1.35
CA PRO A 46 -0.33 16.49 -1.54
C PRO A 46 -0.28 15.28 -0.59
N PHE A 47 -1.30 15.07 0.25
CA PHE A 47 -1.36 14.00 1.24
C PHE A 47 -2.23 12.84 0.74
N VAL A 48 -1.71 11.62 0.85
CA VAL A 48 -2.42 10.40 0.47
C VAL A 48 -2.63 9.53 1.69
N THR A 49 -3.87 9.11 1.92
CA THR A 49 -4.24 8.18 2.97
C THR A 49 -4.59 6.83 2.35
N LEU A 50 -3.91 5.78 2.82
CA LEU A 50 -4.08 4.40 2.37
C LEU A 50 -4.65 3.54 3.49
N ARG A 51 -5.19 2.39 3.14
CA ARG A 51 -5.61 1.35 4.08
C ARG A 51 -4.86 0.07 3.78
N LEU A 52 -4.16 -0.44 4.79
CA LEU A 52 -3.61 -1.79 4.74
C LEU A 52 -4.63 -2.78 5.32
N SER A 53 -4.81 -3.90 4.64
CA SER A 53 -5.72 -4.96 5.09
C SER A 53 -5.14 -6.35 4.82
N GLY A 54 -5.71 -7.36 5.46
CA GLY A 54 -5.25 -8.74 5.33
C GLY A 54 -3.94 -9.04 6.06
N ARG A 55 -3.33 -10.18 5.71
CA ARG A 55 -2.11 -10.70 6.35
C ARG A 55 -0.91 -10.56 5.43
N PHE A 56 0.09 -9.79 5.87
CA PHE A 56 1.35 -9.62 5.17
C PHE A 56 2.39 -10.60 5.70
N TRP A 57 3.25 -11.09 4.81
CA TRP A 57 4.44 -11.86 5.20
C TRP A 57 5.54 -10.96 5.80
N HIS A 58 5.63 -9.73 5.31
CA HIS A 58 6.55 -8.70 5.79
C HIS A 58 5.89 -7.82 6.85
N LYS A 59 6.72 -7.07 7.57
CA LYS A 59 6.26 -6.02 8.49
C LYS A 59 5.41 -5.02 7.73
N ARG A 60 4.26 -4.63 8.28
CA ARG A 60 3.36 -3.66 7.63
C ARG A 60 4.04 -2.30 7.44
N THR A 61 4.95 -1.93 8.32
CA THR A 61 5.81 -0.74 8.19
C THR A 61 6.74 -0.79 6.98
N ASP A 62 7.34 -1.95 6.68
CA ASP A 62 8.19 -2.14 5.51
C ASP A 62 7.36 -2.11 4.22
N VAL A 63 6.18 -2.75 4.23
CA VAL A 63 5.24 -2.72 3.11
C VAL A 63 4.81 -1.28 2.82
N MET A 64 4.42 -0.54 3.86
CA MET A 64 4.01 0.86 3.74
C MET A 64 5.14 1.73 3.18
N SER A 65 6.36 1.58 3.70
CA SER A 65 7.51 2.37 3.24
C SER A 65 7.83 2.12 1.76
N ARG A 66 7.72 0.87 1.29
CA ARG A 66 7.93 0.53 -0.12
C ARG A 66 6.80 1.05 -1.01
N VAL A 67 5.55 0.97 -0.57
CA VAL A 67 4.41 1.54 -1.31
C VAL A 67 4.54 3.05 -1.41
N ALA A 68 4.84 3.73 -0.30
CA ALA A 68 5.04 5.17 -0.26
C ALA A 68 6.18 5.62 -1.21
N THR A 69 7.32 4.93 -1.15
CA THR A 69 8.47 5.19 -2.03
C THR A 69 8.10 5.02 -3.51
N TYR A 70 7.35 3.96 -3.83
CA TYR A 70 6.90 3.70 -5.19
C TYR A 70 5.95 4.78 -5.71
N LEU A 71 4.94 5.14 -4.93
CA LEU A 71 3.97 6.17 -5.29
C LEU A 71 4.64 7.54 -5.47
N GLN A 72 5.53 7.94 -4.55
CA GLN A 72 6.28 9.19 -4.66
C GLN A 72 7.22 9.21 -5.88
N SER A 73 7.82 8.07 -6.23
CA SER A 73 8.62 7.95 -7.45
C SER A 73 7.80 8.13 -8.73
N ARG A 74 6.53 7.71 -8.75
CA ARG A 74 5.64 7.82 -9.92
C ARG A 74 4.90 9.17 -9.97
N ILE A 75 4.58 9.71 -8.80
CA ILE A 75 3.79 10.92 -8.58
C ILE A 75 4.57 11.81 -7.59
N PRO A 76 5.56 12.59 -8.08
CA PRO A 76 6.41 13.42 -7.22
C PRO A 76 5.69 14.59 -6.54
N GLU A 77 4.41 14.83 -6.87
CA GLU A 77 3.54 15.79 -6.20
C GLU A 77 3.06 15.30 -4.81
N ILE A 78 3.18 13.99 -4.53
CA ILE A 78 2.85 13.42 -3.22
C ILE A 78 3.93 13.87 -2.23
N ALA A 79 3.51 14.60 -1.19
CA ALA A 79 4.40 15.02 -0.11
C ALA A 79 4.50 13.95 0.99
N ASP A 80 3.38 13.28 1.31
CA ASP A 80 3.35 12.27 2.36
C ASP A 80 2.29 11.20 2.09
N VAL A 81 2.54 9.98 2.58
CA VAL A 81 1.64 8.83 2.45
C VAL A 81 1.47 8.20 3.83
N THR A 82 0.24 8.19 4.31
CA THR A 82 -0.10 7.70 5.66
C THR A 82 -1.13 6.58 5.59
N VAL A 83 -1.29 5.84 6.69
CA VAL A 83 -2.38 4.87 6.84
C VAL A 83 -3.59 5.52 7.52
N GLU A 84 -4.80 5.06 7.19
CA GLU A 84 -6.06 5.51 7.79
C GLU A 84 -6.04 5.44 9.32
N HIS A 85 -5.46 4.34 9.84
CA HIS A 85 -5.30 4.15 11.27
C HIS A 85 -3.89 3.63 11.59
N PRO A 86 -3.20 4.21 12.59
CA PRO A 86 -1.81 3.85 12.90
C PRO A 86 -1.66 2.40 13.40
N ASP A 87 -2.70 1.83 13.99
CA ASP A 87 -2.78 0.41 14.40
C ASP A 87 -2.68 -0.55 13.20
N GLN A 88 -2.95 -0.09 11.98
CA GLN A 88 -2.71 -0.85 10.75
C GLN A 88 -1.22 -1.09 10.50
N LEU A 89 -0.32 -0.37 11.15
CA LEU A 89 1.11 -0.64 11.11
C LEU A 89 1.57 -1.56 12.24
N ASP A 90 0.74 -1.73 13.28
CA ASP A 90 1.03 -2.63 14.39
C ASP A 90 0.87 -4.10 13.97
N GLU A 91 1.89 -4.88 14.31
CA GLU A 91 1.97 -6.33 14.04
C GLU A 91 1.04 -7.14 14.97
N HIS A 92 0.48 -6.47 15.99
CA HIS A 92 -0.31 -7.05 17.08
C HIS A 92 -1.79 -6.64 17.10
N ALA A 93 -2.26 -5.82 16.15
CA ALA A 93 -3.68 -5.48 16.04
C ALA A 93 -4.47 -6.77 15.77
N THR A 94 -5.11 -7.27 16.85
CA THR A 94 -5.89 -8.51 16.92
C THR A 94 -7.33 -8.26 16.52
#